data_AF-A0A1D8RUU9-F1
#
_entry.id   AF-A0A1D8RUU9-F1
#
_cell.length_a   1.000
_cell.length_b   1.000
_cell.length_c   1.000
_cell.angle_alpha   90.00
_cell.angle_beta   90.00
_cell.angle_gamma   90.00
#
_symmetry.space_group_name_H-M   'P 1'
#
loop_
_entity.id
_entity.type
_entity.pdbx_description
1 polymer ?
#
loop_
_entity_poly.entity_id
_entity_poly.type
_entity_poly.pdbx_seq_one_letter_code
_entity_poly.pdbx_strand_id
1 'polypeptide(L)'
;MGMFSRFTDIINANLNNMLDKAEDPEKMVKLIIQEMEETLVEVRSTAAKNIAEKKTLMRKIASLEASINNWQEKAALAINKGRDDLAKSALHEKQKCSVQVNEFHDDLAQLEIYLSAVQEDGQRLQEKLQEAKRKQDAFALRQESVEVRLKVRERAIVYNIDEAINKFERYQQKIDRVEAELESYDFTENKDLASQFRDLETDESIEQELADLKKQVVNG
;
A
#
# COMPACT_ATOMS: atom_id res chain seq x y z
N MET A 1 14.63 11.10 19.54
CA MET A 1 13.88 11.88 18.54
C MET A 1 12.54 12.27 19.16
N GLY A 2 12.23 13.56 19.23
CA GLY A 2 10.96 14.03 19.80
C GLY A 2 9.76 13.71 18.91
N MET A 3 8.56 13.63 19.49
CA MET A 3 7.28 13.40 18.81
C MET A 3 7.09 14.36 17.61
N PHE A 4 7.39 15.65 17.80
CA PHE A 4 7.32 16.66 16.75
C PHE A 4 8.29 16.42 15.59
N SER A 5 9.47 15.85 15.86
CA SER A 5 10.45 15.52 14.81
C SER A 5 9.88 14.44 13.88
N ARG A 6 9.28 13.39 14.46
CA ARG A 6 8.63 12.31 13.69
C ARG A 6 7.48 12.84 12.86
N PHE A 7 6.66 13.71 13.46
CA PHE A 7 5.56 14.36 12.77
C PHE A 7 6.02 15.19 11.56
N THR A 8 7.05 16.02 11.71
CA THR A 8 7.63 16.77 10.59
C THR A 8 8.27 15.85 9.56
N ASP A 9 8.90 14.75 9.98
CA ASP A 9 9.48 13.78 9.05
C ASP A 9 8.39 13.13 8.20
N ILE A 10 7.25 12.79 8.78
CA ILE A 10 6.07 12.24 8.07
C ILE A 10 5.45 13.30 7.14
N ILE A 11 5.30 14.54 7.59
CA ILE A 11 4.76 15.65 6.76
C ILE A 11 5.72 16.04 5.62
N ASN A 12 7.02 15.84 5.78
CA ASN A 12 7.98 16.13 4.73
C ASN A 12 8.33 14.88 3.90
N ALA A 13 7.96 13.69 4.37
CA ALA A 13 8.23 12.45 3.65
C ALA A 13 7.49 12.44 2.32
N ASN A 14 8.26 12.26 1.24
CA ASN A 14 7.70 11.85 -0.04
C ASN A 14 7.39 10.36 0.07
N LEU A 15 6.11 10.04 0.21
CA LEU A 15 5.62 8.68 0.37
C LEU A 15 6.09 7.77 -0.78
N ASN A 16 6.27 8.30 -1.99
CA ASN A 16 6.80 7.54 -3.13
C ASN A 16 8.26 7.12 -2.91
N ASN A 17 9.10 8.04 -2.42
CA ASN A 17 10.52 7.75 -2.17
C ASN A 17 10.73 6.71 -1.05
N MET A 18 9.82 6.66 -0.06
CA MET A 18 9.87 5.63 0.97
C MET A 18 9.45 4.27 0.41
N LEU A 19 8.45 4.25 -0.49
CA LEU A 19 7.96 3.04 -1.13
C LEU A 19 8.96 2.42 -2.10
N ASP A 20 9.68 3.25 -2.86
CA ASP A 20 10.67 2.79 -3.85
C ASP A 20 11.87 2.05 -3.22
N LYS A 21 12.10 2.23 -1.92
CA LYS A 21 13.20 1.61 -1.17
C LYS A 21 12.76 0.48 -0.25
N ALA A 22 11.45 0.23 -0.15
CA ALA A 22 10.90 -0.77 0.76
C ALA A 22 10.95 -2.17 0.11
N GLU A 23 11.45 -3.17 0.84
CA GLU A 23 11.36 -4.58 0.43
C GLU A 23 9.91 -5.07 0.40
N ASP A 24 9.07 -4.57 1.32
CA ASP A 24 7.64 -4.85 1.41
C ASP A 24 6.84 -3.53 1.48
N PRO A 25 6.45 -2.98 0.32
CA PRO A 25 5.74 -1.69 0.26
C PRO A 25 4.35 -1.74 0.91
N GLU A 26 3.69 -2.91 0.94
CA GLU A 26 2.36 -3.05 1.53
C GLU A 26 2.42 -2.93 3.05
N LYS A 27 3.34 -3.66 3.68
CA LYS A 27 3.57 -3.55 5.13
C LYS A 27 4.04 -2.15 5.53
N MET A 28 4.91 -1.54 4.73
CA MET A 28 5.41 -0.19 5.01
C MET A 28 4.28 0.85 4.98
N VAL A 29 3.39 0.81 3.99
CA VAL A 29 2.24 1.73 3.92
C VAL A 29 1.33 1.55 5.14
N LYS A 30 1.07 0.30 5.54
CA LYS A 30 0.24 0.01 6.72
C LYS A 30 0.85 0.58 8.00
N LEU A 31 2.17 0.44 8.20
CA LEU A 31 2.88 1.00 9.34
C LEU A 31 2.83 2.54 9.34
N ILE A 32 3.06 3.18 8.18
CA ILE A 32 2.97 4.64 8.05
C ILE A 32 1.56 5.12 8.39
N ILE A 33 0.52 4.46 7.89
CA ILE A 33 -0.88 4.79 8.20
C ILE A 33 -1.13 4.72 9.72
N GLN A 34 -0.65 3.65 10.36
CA GLN A 34 -0.80 3.49 11.81
C GLN A 34 -0.08 4.60 12.58
N GLU A 35 1.18 4.89 12.24
CA GLU A 35 1.95 5.97 12.88
C GLU A 35 1.27 7.34 12.70
N MET A 36 0.72 7.61 11.52
CA MET A 36 -0.03 8.83 11.23
C MET A 36 -1.33 8.92 12.03
N GLU A 37 -2.05 7.82 12.20
CA GLU A 37 -3.26 7.77 13.02
C GLU A 37 -2.95 8.02 14.50
N GLU A 38 -1.92 7.36 15.04
CA GLU A 38 -1.43 7.57 16.41
C GLU A 38 -1.02 9.03 16.62
N THR A 39 -0.22 9.57 15.69
CA THR A 39 0.23 10.97 15.78
C THR A 39 -0.94 11.95 15.70
N LEU A 40 -1.97 11.67 14.88
CA LEU A 40 -3.16 12.52 14.80
C LEU A 40 -3.95 12.53 16.12
N VAL A 41 -4.02 11.40 16.82
CA VAL A 41 -4.63 11.31 18.16
C VAL A 41 -3.84 12.15 19.17
N GLU A 42 -2.51 12.08 19.14
CA GLU A 42 -1.65 12.87 20.02
C GLU A 42 -1.76 14.38 19.74
N VAL A 43 -1.77 14.79 18.48
CA VAL A 43 -1.99 16.18 18.05
C VAL A 43 -3.33 16.69 18.60
N ARG A 44 -4.41 15.92 18.45
CA ARG A 44 -5.74 16.27 18.98
C ARG A 44 -5.75 16.38 20.50
N SER A 45 -5.09 15.46 21.20
CA SER A 45 -4.96 15.50 22.67
C SER A 45 -4.21 16.74 23.14
N THR A 46 -3.10 17.07 22.48
CA THR A 46 -2.29 18.27 22.76
C THR A 46 -3.09 19.53 22.48
N ALA A 47 -3.78 19.62 21.35
CA ALA A 47 -4.67 20.73 21.03
C ALA A 47 -5.78 20.90 22.09
N ALA A 48 -6.41 19.80 22.52
CA ALA A 48 -7.45 19.84 23.55
C ALA A 48 -6.93 20.41 24.89
N LYS A 49 -5.74 20.00 25.32
CA LYS A 49 -5.09 20.55 26.54
C LYS A 49 -4.84 22.05 26.40
N ASN A 50 -4.26 22.49 25.29
CA ASN A 50 -3.98 23.90 25.04
C ASN A 50 -5.26 24.74 24.91
N ILE A 51 -6.35 24.19 24.35
CA ILE A 51 -7.66 24.85 24.33
C ILE A 51 -8.22 25.02 25.75
N ALA A 52 -8.05 24.02 26.62
CA ALA A 52 -8.47 24.12 28.01
C ALA A 52 -7.66 25.17 28.79
N GLU A 53 -6.36 25.25 28.53
CA GLU A 53 -5.47 26.28 29.07
C GLU A 53 -5.86 27.67 28.59
N LYS A 54 -6.13 27.84 27.30
CA LYS A 54 -6.67 29.07 26.69
C LYS A 54 -7.93 29.55 27.43
N LYS A 55 -8.90 28.65 27.62
CA LYS A 55 -10.14 28.98 28.35
C LYS A 55 -9.87 29.37 29.80
N THR A 56 -8.85 28.76 30.43
CA THR A 56 -8.45 29.09 31.80
C THR A 56 -7.83 30.48 31.88
N LEU A 57 -6.93 30.83 30.96
CA LEU A 57 -6.36 32.19 30.85
C LEU A 57 -7.46 33.23 30.61
N MET A 58 -8.37 32.99 29.68
CA MET A 58 -9.49 33.91 29.42
C MET A 58 -10.35 34.18 30.67
N ARG A 59 -10.61 33.15 31.48
CA ARG A 59 -11.35 33.33 32.76
C ARG A 59 -10.54 34.14 33.78
N LYS A 60 -9.22 33.92 33.86
CA LYS A 60 -8.34 34.70 34.74
C LYS A 60 -8.32 36.18 34.34
N ILE A 61 -8.19 36.46 33.04
CA ILE A 61 -8.25 37.81 32.47
C ILE A 61 -9.57 38.48 32.89
N ALA A 62 -10.72 37.84 32.61
CA ALA A 62 -12.02 38.40 32.96
C ALA A 62 -12.18 38.68 34.47
N SER A 63 -11.64 37.81 35.33
CA SER A 63 -11.64 38.03 36.78
C SER A 63 -10.77 39.21 37.22
N LEU A 64 -9.62 39.40 36.58
CA LEU A 64 -8.74 40.53 36.86
C LEU A 64 -9.32 41.83 36.33
N GLU A 65 -9.94 41.83 35.14
CA GLU A 65 -10.67 42.98 34.60
C GLU A 65 -11.81 43.43 35.52
N ALA A 66 -12.59 42.48 36.06
CA ALA A 66 -13.59 42.79 37.08
C ALA A 66 -12.96 43.40 38.34
N SER A 67 -11.78 42.92 38.74
CA SER A 67 -11.04 43.48 39.89
C SER A 67 -10.53 44.89 39.61
N ILE A 68 -10.04 45.17 38.40
CA ILE A 68 -9.62 46.51 37.94
C ILE A 68 -10.79 47.49 38.07
N ASN A 69 -11.99 47.10 37.61
CA ASN A 69 -13.19 47.94 37.71
C ASN A 69 -13.58 48.19 39.18
N ASN A 70 -13.55 47.16 40.03
CA ASN A 70 -13.85 47.29 41.45
C ASN A 70 -12.84 48.22 42.17
N TRP A 71 -11.54 48.10 41.87
CA TRP A 71 -10.53 49.01 42.41
C TRP A 71 -10.70 50.44 41.92
N GLN A 72 -11.12 50.64 40.66
CA GLN A 72 -11.46 51.95 40.12
C GLN A 72 -12.64 52.58 40.89
N GLU A 73 -13.71 51.82 41.16
CA GLU A 73 -14.86 52.29 41.94
C GLU A 73 -14.47 52.64 43.38
N LYS A 74 -13.66 51.80 44.03
CA LYS A 74 -13.13 52.05 45.37
C LYS A 74 -12.26 53.31 45.43
N ALA A 75 -11.41 53.53 44.43
CA ALA A 75 -10.61 54.74 44.33
C ALA A 75 -11.50 55.99 44.21
N ALA A 76 -12.51 55.95 43.34
CA ALA A 76 -13.46 57.05 43.18
C ALA A 76 -14.24 57.34 44.48
N LEU A 77 -14.69 56.30 45.20
CA LEU A 77 -15.37 56.43 46.48
C LEU A 77 -14.46 57.06 47.55
N ALA A 78 -13.18 56.67 47.59
CA ALA A 78 -12.21 57.21 48.54
C ALA A 78 -11.95 58.71 48.28
N ILE A 79 -11.82 59.12 47.01
CA ILE A 79 -11.69 60.53 46.61
C ILE A 79 -12.92 61.33 47.05
N ASN A 80 -14.14 60.82 46.80
CA ASN A 80 -15.38 61.48 47.20
C ASN A 80 -15.50 61.66 48.73
N LYS A 81 -14.80 60.83 49.52
CA LYS A 81 -14.73 60.91 50.98
C LYS A 81 -13.50 61.66 51.50
N GLY A 82 -12.71 62.28 50.62
CA GLY A 82 -11.50 63.03 50.97
C GLY A 82 -10.37 62.16 51.53
N ARG A 83 -10.36 60.85 51.22
CA ARG A 83 -9.33 59.90 51.67
C ARG A 83 -8.37 59.55 50.54
N ASP A 84 -7.46 60.49 50.25
CA ASP A 84 -6.50 60.39 49.15
C ASP A 84 -5.49 59.25 49.34
N ASP A 85 -5.18 58.90 50.59
CA ASP A 85 -4.33 57.76 50.95
C ASP A 85 -4.93 56.44 50.46
N LEU A 86 -6.21 56.19 50.77
CA LEU A 86 -6.94 55.00 50.33
C LEU A 86 -7.15 54.99 48.80
N ALA A 87 -7.37 56.15 48.20
CA ALA A 87 -7.49 56.26 46.75
C ALA A 87 -6.20 55.83 46.05
N LYS A 88 -5.03 56.30 46.53
CA LYS A 88 -3.72 55.90 46.00
C LYS A 88 -3.47 54.40 46.17
N SER A 89 -3.80 53.83 47.33
CA SER A 89 -3.67 52.38 47.54
C SER A 89 -4.56 51.57 46.59
N ALA A 90 -5.82 51.98 46.37
CA ALA A 90 -6.72 51.33 45.43
C ALA A 90 -6.20 51.41 43.97
N LEU A 91 -5.66 52.56 43.56
CA LEU A 91 -5.06 52.72 42.24
C LEU A 91 -3.79 51.88 42.06
N HIS A 92 -3.00 51.69 43.12
CA HIS A 92 -1.83 50.82 43.08
C HIS A 92 -2.23 49.34 42.87
N GLU A 93 -3.26 48.86 43.57
CA GLU A 93 -3.78 47.50 43.35
C GLU A 93 -4.42 47.35 41.97
N LYS A 94 -5.14 48.38 41.48
CA LYS A 94 -5.63 48.43 40.10
C LYS A 94 -4.48 48.26 39.11
N GLN A 95 -3.39 49.00 39.28
CA GLN A 95 -2.23 48.95 38.39
C GLN A 95 -1.59 47.56 38.36
N LYS A 96 -1.45 46.89 39.52
CA LYS A 96 -0.97 45.51 39.57
C LYS A 96 -1.84 44.56 38.76
N CYS A 97 -3.17 44.64 38.91
CA CYS A 97 -4.08 43.83 38.13
C CYS A 97 -3.97 44.13 36.63
N SER A 98 -3.83 45.40 36.24
CA SER A 98 -3.64 45.80 34.84
C SER A 98 -2.37 45.24 34.23
N VAL A 99 -1.25 45.23 34.96
CA VAL A 99 0.01 44.61 34.50
C VAL A 99 -0.20 43.11 34.25
N GLN A 100 -0.82 42.40 35.19
CA GLN A 100 -1.09 40.97 35.05
C GLN A 100 -2.04 40.64 33.90
N VAL A 101 -3.04 41.49 33.64
CA VAL A 101 -3.93 41.34 32.49
C VAL A 101 -3.15 41.42 31.19
N ASN A 102 -2.23 42.38 31.06
CA ASN A 102 -1.40 42.50 29.87
C ASN A 102 -0.51 41.28 29.67
N GLU A 103 0.14 40.79 30.75
CA GLU A 103 0.95 39.57 30.70
C GLU A 103 0.13 38.36 30.21
N PHE A 104 -1.08 38.15 30.75
CA PHE A 104 -1.94 37.05 30.31
C PHE A 104 -2.50 37.24 28.90
N HIS A 105 -2.66 38.47 28.40
CA HIS A 105 -3.01 38.72 27.01
C HIS A 105 -1.87 38.34 26.06
N ASP A 106 -0.63 38.64 26.43
CA ASP A 106 0.54 38.24 25.65
C ASP A 106 0.67 36.71 25.60
N ASP A 107 0.51 36.03 26.74
CA ASP A 107 0.48 34.56 26.81
C ASP A 107 -0.65 33.97 25.95
N LEU A 108 -1.84 34.57 26.01
CA LEU A 108 -3.00 34.15 25.22
C LEU A 108 -2.71 34.26 23.71
N ALA A 109 -2.08 35.37 23.28
CA ALA A 109 -1.73 35.58 21.87
C ALA A 109 -0.71 34.54 21.38
N GLN A 110 0.32 34.23 22.18
CA GLN A 110 1.28 33.18 21.84
C GLN A 110 0.61 31.80 21.75
N LEU A 111 -0.29 31.49 22.68
CA LEU A 111 -1.04 30.24 22.69
C LEU A 111 -1.98 30.12 21.47
N GLU A 112 -2.58 31.23 21.02
CA GLU A 112 -3.41 31.26 19.81
C GLU A 112 -2.61 30.99 18.54
N ILE A 113 -1.42 31.59 18.40
CA ILE A 113 -0.50 31.32 17.28
C ILE A 113 -0.12 29.84 17.28
N TYR A 114 0.26 29.30 18.44
CA TYR A 114 0.60 27.88 18.57
C TYR A 114 -0.56 26.95 18.20
N LEU A 115 -1.76 27.22 18.71
CA LEU A 115 -2.96 26.43 18.39
C LEU A 115 -3.30 26.48 16.90
N SER A 116 -3.15 27.64 16.25
CA SER A 116 -3.35 27.78 14.80
C SER A 116 -2.36 26.93 14.02
N ALA A 117 -1.08 26.94 14.40
CA ALA A 117 -0.05 26.12 13.77
C ALA A 117 -0.37 24.62 13.93
N VAL A 118 -0.70 24.18 15.15
CA VAL A 118 -1.08 22.78 15.44
C VAL A 118 -2.31 22.35 14.63
N GLN A 119 -3.27 23.24 14.42
CA GLN A 119 -4.46 22.96 13.60
C GLN A 119 -4.09 22.76 12.12
N GLU A 120 -3.28 23.65 11.55
CA GLU A 120 -2.81 23.56 10.16
C GLU A 120 -2.01 22.27 9.93
N ASP A 121 -1.09 21.99 10.85
CA ASP A 121 -0.28 20.79 10.88
C ASP A 121 -1.15 19.52 10.97
N GLY A 122 -2.14 19.51 11.86
CA GLY A 122 -3.11 18.41 11.97
C GLY A 122 -3.91 18.18 10.69
N GLN A 123 -4.28 19.24 9.99
CA GLN A 123 -4.97 19.14 8.69
C GLN A 123 -4.07 18.53 7.62
N ARG A 124 -2.82 18.99 7.52
CA ARG A 124 -1.83 18.43 6.57
C ARG A 124 -1.58 16.94 6.82
N LEU A 125 -1.47 16.53 8.09
CA LEU A 125 -1.33 15.11 8.45
C LEU A 125 -2.56 14.30 8.02
N GLN A 126 -3.76 14.84 8.22
CA GLN A 126 -4.99 14.18 7.80
C GLN A 126 -5.10 14.02 6.28
N GLU A 127 -4.68 15.03 5.52
CA GLU A 127 -4.63 14.96 4.04
C GLU A 127 -3.66 13.88 3.58
N LYS A 128 -2.44 13.84 4.14
CA LYS A 128 -1.49 12.78 3.83
C LYS A 128 -1.98 11.39 4.24
N LEU A 129 -2.69 11.28 5.37
CA LEU A 129 -3.25 10.00 5.81
C LEU A 129 -4.27 9.47 4.79
N GLN A 130 -5.10 10.35 4.24
CA GLN A 130 -6.01 9.99 3.16
C GLN A 130 -5.29 9.61 1.87
N GLU A 131 -4.17 10.26 1.55
CA GLU A 131 -3.32 9.87 0.43
C GLU A 131 -2.72 8.47 0.64
N ALA A 132 -2.18 8.21 1.83
CA ALA A 132 -1.60 6.92 2.18
C ALA A 132 -2.63 5.79 2.10
N LYS A 133 -3.85 6.01 2.62
CA LYS A 133 -4.97 5.05 2.51
C LYS A 133 -5.35 4.78 1.06
N ARG A 134 -5.47 5.82 0.22
CA ARG A 134 -5.74 5.64 -1.21
C ARG A 134 -4.65 4.82 -1.92
N LYS A 135 -3.38 5.01 -1.56
CA LYS A 135 -2.29 4.18 -2.10
C LYS A 135 -2.37 2.73 -1.60
N GLN A 136 -2.70 2.52 -0.33
CA GLN A 136 -2.92 1.19 0.22
C GLN A 136 -3.98 0.42 -0.58
N ASP A 137 -5.13 1.04 -0.81
CA ASP A 137 -6.23 0.44 -1.58
C ASP A 137 -5.82 0.13 -3.02
N ALA A 138 -5.06 1.04 -3.66
CA ALA A 138 -4.54 0.84 -5.01
C ALA A 138 -3.54 -0.33 -5.08
N PHE A 139 -2.69 -0.52 -4.05
CA PHE A 139 -1.78 -1.65 -3.97
C PHE A 139 -2.54 -2.97 -3.78
N ALA A 140 -3.51 -3.01 -2.86
CA ALA A 140 -4.34 -4.19 -2.62
C ALA A 140 -5.08 -4.64 -3.89
N LEU A 141 -5.71 -3.69 -4.61
CA LEU A 141 -6.39 -3.98 -5.88
C LEU A 141 -5.43 -4.48 -6.96
N ARG A 142 -4.23 -3.88 -7.05
CA ARG A 142 -3.20 -4.30 -8.01
C ARG A 142 -2.73 -5.72 -7.71
N GLN A 143 -2.53 -6.06 -6.44
CA GLN A 143 -2.10 -7.38 -5.99
C GLN A 143 -3.16 -8.45 -6.30
N GLU A 144 -4.42 -8.19 -5.98
CA GLU A 144 -5.54 -9.05 -6.35
C GLU A 144 -5.60 -9.27 -7.87
N SER A 145 -5.43 -8.19 -8.65
CA SER A 145 -5.41 -8.25 -10.11
C SER A 145 -4.24 -9.09 -10.66
N VAL A 146 -3.05 -8.98 -10.05
CA VAL A 146 -1.88 -9.81 -10.40
C VAL A 146 -2.13 -11.27 -10.06
N GLU A 147 -2.68 -11.55 -8.88
CA GLU A 147 -2.97 -12.90 -8.41
C GLU A 147 -4.03 -13.59 -9.29
N VAL A 148 -5.10 -12.86 -9.66
CA VAL A 148 -6.11 -13.34 -10.61
C VAL A 148 -5.48 -13.64 -11.97
N ARG A 149 -4.62 -12.75 -12.50
CA ARG A 149 -3.91 -13.00 -13.77
C ARG A 149 -2.98 -14.21 -13.69
N LEU A 150 -2.30 -14.41 -12.56
CA LEU A 150 -1.45 -15.58 -12.32
C LEU A 150 -2.29 -16.87 -12.34
N LYS A 151 -3.38 -16.91 -11.56
CA LYS A 151 -4.31 -18.06 -11.49
C LYS A 151 -4.92 -18.40 -12.86
N VAL A 152 -5.32 -17.38 -13.63
CA VAL A 152 -5.83 -17.57 -14.99
C VAL A 152 -4.75 -18.17 -15.91
N ARG A 153 -3.51 -17.66 -15.83
CA ARG A 153 -2.39 -18.18 -16.63
C ARG A 153 -2.01 -19.60 -16.25
N GLU A 154 -1.97 -19.92 -14.95
CA GLU A 154 -1.74 -21.28 -14.45
C GLU A 154 -2.81 -22.25 -14.95
N ARG A 155 -4.09 -21.88 -14.84
CA ARG A 155 -5.21 -22.69 -15.37
C ARG A 155 -5.14 -22.87 -16.89
N ALA A 156 -4.78 -21.82 -17.63
CA ALA A 156 -4.61 -21.91 -19.08
C ALA A 156 -3.46 -22.86 -19.46
N ILE A 157 -2.35 -22.86 -18.70
CA ILE A 157 -1.25 -23.82 -18.88
C ILE A 157 -1.73 -25.25 -18.61
N VAL A 158 -2.46 -25.48 -17.51
CA VAL A 158 -3.01 -26.82 -17.18
C VAL A 158 -3.96 -27.32 -18.28
N TYR A 159 -4.91 -26.48 -18.73
CA TYR A 159 -5.83 -26.85 -19.81
C TYR A 159 -5.11 -27.22 -21.12
N ASN A 160 -4.07 -26.47 -21.49
CA ASN A 160 -3.27 -26.79 -22.67
C ASN A 160 -2.50 -28.11 -22.54
N ILE A 161 -2.02 -28.44 -21.33
CA ILE A 161 -1.34 -29.72 -21.05
C ILE A 161 -2.35 -30.87 -21.13
N ASP A 162 -3.52 -30.73 -20.50
CA ASP A 162 -4.57 -31.76 -20.54
C ASP A 162 -5.05 -32.00 -21.97
N GLU A 163 -5.21 -30.95 -22.78
CA GLU A 163 -5.58 -31.08 -24.20
C GLU A 163 -4.48 -31.81 -25.02
N ALA A 164 -3.21 -31.51 -24.75
CA ALA A 164 -2.08 -32.17 -25.40
C ALA A 164 -1.99 -33.66 -25.03
N ILE A 165 -2.18 -34.00 -23.75
CA ILE A 165 -2.22 -35.39 -23.27
C ILE A 165 -3.36 -36.16 -23.94
N ASN A 166 -4.57 -35.59 -23.96
CA ASN A 166 -5.73 -36.22 -24.61
C ASN A 166 -5.52 -36.45 -26.12
N LYS A 167 -4.87 -35.52 -26.81
CA LYS A 167 -4.51 -35.70 -28.23
C LYS A 167 -3.46 -36.80 -28.40
N PHE A 168 -2.46 -36.83 -27.53
CA PHE A 168 -1.41 -37.85 -27.55
C PHE A 168 -1.98 -39.25 -27.32
N GLU A 169 -2.85 -39.45 -26.34
CA GLU A 169 -3.52 -40.74 -26.10
C GLU A 169 -4.35 -41.19 -27.31
N ARG A 170 -5.05 -40.27 -27.99
CA ARG A 170 -5.78 -40.59 -29.22
C ARG A 170 -4.86 -40.99 -30.37
N TYR A 171 -3.70 -40.34 -30.49
CA TYR A 171 -2.69 -40.73 -31.46
C TYR A 171 -2.12 -42.10 -31.15
N GLN A 172 -1.83 -42.38 -29.88
CA GLN A 172 -1.35 -43.68 -29.43
C GLN A 172 -2.38 -44.78 -29.73
N GLN A 173 -3.65 -44.60 -29.36
CA GLN A 173 -4.73 -45.54 -29.71
C GLN A 173 -4.89 -45.75 -31.22
N LYS A 174 -4.61 -44.74 -32.05
CA LYS A 174 -4.66 -44.87 -33.50
C LYS A 174 -3.47 -45.66 -34.03
N ILE A 175 -2.28 -45.45 -33.47
CA ILE A 175 -1.08 -46.23 -33.78
C ILE A 175 -1.32 -47.69 -33.37
N ASP A 176 -1.75 -47.94 -32.13
CA ASP A 176 -2.06 -49.28 -31.63
C ASP A 176 -3.10 -50.00 -32.51
N ARG A 177 -4.09 -49.28 -33.05
CA ARG A 177 -5.07 -49.84 -34.00
C ARG A 177 -4.45 -50.20 -35.35
N VAL A 178 -3.58 -49.34 -35.88
CA VAL A 178 -2.89 -49.60 -37.15
C VAL A 178 -1.90 -50.76 -36.98
N GLU A 179 -1.20 -50.83 -35.85
CA GLU A 179 -0.35 -51.96 -35.48
C GLU A 179 -1.17 -53.24 -35.32
N ALA A 180 -2.30 -53.21 -34.62
CA ALA A 180 -3.20 -54.35 -34.51
C ALA A 180 -3.82 -54.76 -35.86
N GLU A 181 -4.07 -53.80 -36.77
CA GLU A 181 -4.52 -54.08 -38.13
C GLU A 181 -3.42 -54.74 -38.96
N LEU A 182 -2.17 -54.27 -38.86
CA LEU A 182 -1.00 -54.91 -39.46
C LEU A 182 -0.77 -56.33 -38.91
N GLU A 183 -0.82 -56.52 -37.59
CA GLU A 183 -0.73 -57.83 -36.95
C GLU A 183 -1.89 -58.75 -37.39
N SER A 184 -3.08 -58.20 -37.65
CA SER A 184 -4.21 -58.96 -38.19
C SER A 184 -4.00 -59.36 -39.66
N TYR A 185 -3.34 -58.54 -40.47
CA TYR A 185 -2.93 -58.93 -41.83
C TYR A 185 -1.90 -60.07 -41.76
N ASP A 186 -0.92 -59.99 -40.86
CA ASP A 186 0.05 -61.07 -40.60
C ASP A 186 -0.62 -62.35 -40.07
N PHE A 187 -1.74 -62.24 -39.34
CA PHE A 187 -2.50 -63.39 -38.82
C PHE A 187 -3.48 -63.99 -39.83
N THR A 188 -3.92 -63.22 -40.83
CA THR A 188 -4.87 -63.67 -41.88
C THR A 188 -4.19 -64.11 -43.18
N GLU A 189 -2.90 -63.82 -43.35
CA GLU A 189 -2.04 -64.61 -44.22
C GLU A 189 -1.90 -66.03 -43.65
N ASN A 190 -2.87 -66.88 -44.02
CA ASN A 190 -2.58 -68.28 -44.21
C ASN A 190 -1.40 -68.37 -45.19
N LYS A 191 -0.20 -68.56 -44.64
CA LYS A 191 0.99 -68.89 -45.40
C LYS A 191 0.77 -70.25 -46.06
N ASP A 192 0.11 -70.26 -47.21
CA ASP A 192 0.08 -71.39 -48.10
C ASP A 192 1.52 -71.67 -48.55
N LEU A 193 1.91 -72.95 -48.57
CA LEU A 193 3.27 -73.39 -48.87
C LEU A 193 3.75 -72.81 -50.22
N ALA A 194 2.82 -72.51 -51.13
CA ALA A 194 3.05 -71.91 -52.45
C ALA A 194 3.41 -70.41 -52.46
N SER A 195 3.23 -69.67 -51.35
CA SER A 195 3.71 -68.29 -51.20
C SER A 195 5.17 -68.28 -50.72
N GLN A 196 5.54 -69.18 -49.81
CA GLN A 196 6.92 -69.28 -49.30
C GLN A 196 7.93 -69.69 -50.39
N PHE A 197 7.50 -70.41 -51.44
CA PHE A 197 8.36 -70.72 -52.59
C PHE A 197 8.51 -69.55 -53.59
N ARG A 198 7.54 -68.63 -53.66
CA ARG A 198 7.62 -67.48 -54.57
C ARG A 198 8.57 -66.40 -54.06
N ASP A 199 8.61 -66.19 -52.75
CA ASP A 199 9.55 -65.23 -52.16
C ASP A 199 11.01 -65.68 -52.31
N LEU A 200 11.26 -67.00 -52.31
CA LEU A 200 12.58 -67.57 -52.62
C LEU A 200 12.99 -67.41 -54.11
N GLU A 201 12.05 -67.50 -55.06
CA GLU A 201 12.33 -67.26 -56.49
C GLU A 201 12.54 -65.76 -56.81
N THR A 202 11.95 -64.86 -56.02
CA THR A 202 12.02 -63.41 -56.27
C THR A 202 13.34 -62.82 -55.79
N ASP A 203 13.94 -63.38 -54.73
CA ASP A 203 15.28 -62.98 -54.25
C ASP A 203 16.40 -63.38 -55.23
N GLU A 204 16.32 -64.55 -55.88
CA GLU A 204 17.35 -64.97 -56.87
C GLU A 204 17.29 -64.15 -58.18
N SER A 205 16.09 -63.72 -58.61
CA SER A 205 15.92 -62.94 -59.84
C SER A 205 16.46 -61.51 -59.72
N ILE A 206 16.30 -60.88 -58.54
CA ILE A 206 16.73 -59.49 -58.32
C ILE A 206 18.24 -59.43 -58.09
N GLU A 207 18.86 -60.43 -57.44
CA GLU A 207 20.32 -60.49 -57.34
C GLU A 207 21.00 -60.77 -58.69
N GLN A 208 20.39 -61.58 -59.56
CA GLN A 208 20.90 -61.81 -60.92
C GLN A 208 20.81 -60.56 -61.81
N GLU A 209 19.68 -59.83 -61.80
CA GLU A 209 19.56 -58.56 -62.53
C GLU A 209 20.54 -57.49 -62.02
N LEU A 210 20.84 -57.47 -60.72
CA LEU A 210 21.80 -56.53 -60.13
C LEU A 210 23.26 -56.90 -60.47
N ALA A 211 23.57 -58.19 -60.64
CA ALA A 211 24.87 -58.67 -61.13
C ALA A 211 25.10 -58.35 -62.61
N ASP A 212 24.08 -58.45 -63.44
CA ASP A 212 24.16 -58.13 -64.87
C ASP A 212 24.21 -56.62 -65.14
N LEU A 213 23.49 -55.79 -64.36
CA LEU A 213 23.65 -54.33 -64.38
C LEU A 213 25.06 -53.90 -63.98
N LYS A 214 25.69 -54.56 -62.99
CA LYS A 214 27.09 -54.28 -62.61
C LYS A 214 28.09 -54.62 -63.70
N LYS A 215 27.86 -55.67 -64.52
CA LYS A 215 28.71 -55.99 -65.68
C LYS A 215 28.55 -54.97 -66.82
N GLN A 216 27.36 -54.42 -67.03
CA GLN A 216 27.12 -53.39 -68.04
C GLN A 216 27.77 -52.04 -67.69
N VAL A 217 27.83 -51.67 -66.41
CA VAL A 217 28.41 -50.38 -65.96
C VAL A 217 29.96 -50.40 -65.91
N VAL A 218 30.60 -51.57 -65.90
CA VAL A 218 32.08 -51.69 -65.88
C VAL A 218 32.71 -51.76 -67.29
N ASN A 219 31.91 -51.94 -68.34
CA ASN A 219 32.36 -51.97 -69.75
C ASN A 219 31.82 -50.79 -70.60
N GLY A 220 31.51 -49.66 -69.96
CA GLY A 220 31.15 -48.39 -70.60
C GLY A 220 31.99 -47.24 -70.07
#